data_AF-A0AAD1VPF3-F1
#
_entry.id   AF-A0AAD1VPF3-F1
#
_cell.length_a   1.000
_cell.length_b   1.000
_cell.length_c   1.000
_cell.angle_alpha   90.00
_cell.angle_beta   90.00
_cell.angle_gamma   90.00
#
_symmetry.space_group_name_H-M   'P 1'
#
loop_
_entity.id
_entity.type
_entity.pdbx_description
1 polymer ?
#
loop_
_entity_poly.entity_id
_entity_poly.type
_entity_poly.pdbx_seq_one_letter_code
_entity_poly.pdbx_strand_id
1 'polypeptide(L)'
;MVSGDLNVVLYVLNLVEKLNGIYGDLSLSLPHPSGTTTHPFRPGDKVLVKTFFKSGTSDPPYSPLTTVVAITRRAVLTEENQKWIHASRLKRCPIKQSGYSKQRTFNLRLIQNEQ
;
A
#
# COMPACT_ATOMS: atom_id res chain seq x y z
N MET A 1 -57.18 -16.46 11.77
CA MET A 1 -56.07 -16.12 10.85
C MET A 1 -54.74 -16.23 11.59
N VAL A 2 -54.23 -17.45 11.87
CA VAL A 2 -53.02 -17.61 12.73
C VAL A 2 -52.01 -18.65 12.18
N SER A 3 -52.41 -19.46 11.19
CA SER A 3 -51.56 -20.54 10.67
C SER A 3 -50.49 -20.06 9.67
N GLY A 4 -50.79 -19.03 8.86
CA GLY A 4 -49.86 -18.49 7.87
C GLY A 4 -48.65 -17.80 8.50
N ASP A 5 -48.90 -16.98 9.52
CA ASP A 5 -47.85 -16.19 10.18
C ASP A 5 -46.84 -17.09 10.90
N LEU A 6 -47.29 -18.19 11.52
CA LEU A 6 -46.41 -19.17 12.14
C LEU A 6 -45.49 -19.86 11.12
N ASN A 7 -46.01 -20.19 9.93
CA ASN A 7 -45.22 -20.79 8.86
C ASN A 7 -44.17 -19.82 8.30
N VAL A 8 -44.52 -18.54 8.17
CA VAL A 8 -43.57 -17.50 7.73
C VAL A 8 -42.47 -17.31 8.78
N VAL A 9 -42.82 -17.26 10.07
CA VAL A 9 -41.83 -17.14 11.16
C VAL A 9 -40.88 -18.34 11.17
N LEU A 10 -41.41 -19.56 11.06
CA LEU A 10 -40.58 -20.78 11.00
C LEU A 10 -39.67 -20.79 9.77
N TYR A 11 -40.16 -20.34 8.62
CA TYR A 11 -39.35 -20.23 7.41
C TYR A 11 -38.19 -19.24 7.59
N VAL A 12 -38.46 -18.05 8.15
CA VAL A 12 -37.42 -17.03 8.38
C VAL A 12 -36.37 -17.53 9.36
N LEU A 13 -36.77 -18.18 10.47
CA LEU A 13 -35.83 -18.73 11.44
C LEU A 13 -34.91 -19.80 10.82
N ASN A 14 -35.49 -20.73 10.06
CA ASN A 14 -34.73 -21.78 9.37
C ASN A 14 -33.79 -21.20 8.30
N LEU A 15 -34.22 -20.15 7.60
CA LEU A 15 -33.38 -19.46 6.62
C LEU A 15 -32.18 -18.79 7.29
N VAL A 16 -32.40 -18.07 8.40
CA VAL A 16 -31.34 -17.42 9.17
C VAL A 16 -30.34 -18.45 9.68
N GLU A 17 -30.82 -19.57 10.23
CA GLU A 17 -29.96 -20.66 10.70
C GLU A 17 -29.08 -21.22 9.57
N LYS A 18 -29.67 -21.54 8.41
CA LYS A 18 -28.92 -22.05 7.25
C LYS A 18 -27.89 -21.05 6.72
N LEU A 19 -28.28 -19.78 6.59
CA LEU A 19 -27.37 -18.74 6.11
C LEU A 19 -26.20 -18.53 7.08
N ASN A 20 -26.46 -18.54 8.39
CA ASN A 20 -25.43 -18.44 9.40
C ASN A 20 -24.51 -19.67 9.40
N GLY A 21 -25.05 -20.87 9.18
CA GLY A 21 -24.25 -22.09 9.01
C GLY A 21 -23.30 -21.98 7.81
N ILE A 22 -23.82 -21.61 6.65
CA ILE A 22 -23.02 -21.40 5.42
C ILE A 22 -21.97 -20.32 5.64
N TYR A 23 -22.33 -19.22 6.30
CA TYR A 23 -21.38 -18.15 6.62
C TYR A 23 -20.26 -18.64 7.54
N GLY A 24 -20.58 -19.47 8.54
CA GLY A 24 -19.59 -20.13 9.39
C GLY A 24 -18.62 -20.99 8.60
N ASP A 25 -19.14 -21.86 7.73
CA ASP A 25 -18.33 -22.76 6.89
C ASP A 25 -17.44 -21.99 5.91
N LEU A 26 -17.96 -20.92 5.30
CA LEU A 26 -17.18 -20.01 4.46
C LEU A 26 -16.07 -19.32 5.27
N SER A 27 -16.39 -18.86 6.47
CA SER A 27 -15.41 -18.20 7.34
C SER A 27 -14.27 -19.12 7.75
N LEU A 28 -14.55 -20.42 7.95
CA LEU A 28 -13.56 -21.44 8.29
C LEU A 28 -12.73 -21.92 7.08
N SER A 29 -13.30 -21.90 5.88
CA SER A 29 -12.64 -22.35 4.65
C SER A 29 -11.81 -21.26 3.97
N LEU A 30 -12.03 -19.99 4.30
CA LEU A 30 -11.23 -18.89 3.81
C LEU A 30 -9.82 -18.94 4.42
N PRO A 31 -8.75 -18.81 3.61
CA PRO A 31 -7.41 -18.74 4.13
C PRO A 31 -7.30 -17.55 5.07
N HIS A 32 -6.84 -17.80 6.31
CA HIS A 32 -6.68 -16.75 7.30
C HIS A 32 -5.77 -15.66 6.72
N PRO A 33 -6.20 -14.38 6.70
CA PRO A 33 -5.33 -13.32 6.24
C PRO A 33 -4.12 -13.30 7.17
N SER A 34 -2.94 -13.62 6.63
CA SER A 34 -1.70 -13.57 7.42
C SER A 34 -1.58 -12.17 8.03
N GLY A 35 -1.72 -12.10 9.35
CA GLY A 35 -1.80 -10.84 10.10
C GLY A 35 -0.48 -10.06 10.12
N THR A 36 0.59 -10.67 9.61
CA THR A 36 1.93 -10.07 9.53
C THR A 36 2.09 -9.33 8.21
N THR A 37 2.53 -8.08 8.28
CA THR A 37 2.93 -7.29 7.11
C THR A 37 4.10 -7.94 6.39
N THR A 38 4.03 -8.02 5.06
CA THR A 38 5.10 -8.59 4.23
C THR A 38 6.26 -7.60 4.02
N HIS A 39 6.13 -6.38 4.53
CA HIS A 39 7.11 -5.32 4.39
C HIS A 39 7.42 -4.68 5.76
N PRO A 40 8.61 -4.07 5.92
CA PRO A 40 9.03 -3.54 7.21
C PRO A 40 8.47 -2.14 7.53
N PHE A 41 7.75 -1.49 6.61
CA PHE A 41 7.26 -0.11 6.77
C PHE A 41 6.28 0.05 7.94
N ARG A 42 6.35 1.20 8.61
CA ARG A 42 5.47 1.59 9.71
C ARG A 42 4.88 2.99 9.51
N PRO A 43 3.72 3.30 10.09
CA PRO A 43 3.24 4.68 10.22
C PRO A 43 4.32 5.59 10.81
N GLY A 44 4.53 6.76 10.21
CA GLY A 44 5.58 7.71 10.55
C GLY A 44 6.90 7.53 9.78
N ASP A 45 7.12 6.42 9.08
CA ASP A 45 8.32 6.24 8.25
C ASP A 45 8.34 7.28 7.11
N LYS A 46 9.53 7.84 6.82
CA LYS A 46 9.75 8.68 5.65
C LYS A 46 10.16 7.84 4.45
N VAL A 47 9.35 7.86 3.39
CA VAL A 47 9.50 7.00 2.21
C VAL A 47 9.47 7.81 0.92
N LEU A 48 10.13 7.28 -0.09
CA LEU A 48 10.11 7.77 -1.47
C LEU A 48 9.28 6.82 -2.32
N VAL A 49 8.33 7.34 -3.11
CA VAL A 49 7.45 6.54 -3.96
C VAL A 49 8.01 6.50 -5.37
N LYS A 50 8.33 5.32 -5.89
CA LYS A 50 8.75 5.15 -7.29
C LYS A 50 7.61 5.54 -8.23
N THR A 51 7.84 6.54 -9.07
CA THR A 51 6.90 7.03 -10.07
C THR A 51 7.02 6.23 -11.37
N PHE A 52 5.91 6.07 -12.09
CA PHE A 52 5.86 5.45 -13.41
C PHE A 52 5.74 6.56 -14.46
N PHE A 53 6.80 7.34 -14.67
CA PHE A 53 6.80 8.25 -15.83
C PHE A 53 7.08 7.45 -17.10
N LYS A 54 6.33 7.76 -18.16
CA LYS A 54 6.59 7.21 -19.50
C LYS A 54 7.93 7.76 -19.99
N SER A 55 8.76 6.87 -20.53
CA SER A 55 10.06 7.16 -21.17
C SER A 55 10.02 8.48 -21.95
N GLY A 56 10.80 9.49 -21.52
CA GLY A 56 10.95 10.75 -22.25
C GLY A 56 11.40 11.95 -21.40
N THR A 57 11.02 12.00 -20.12
CA THR A 57 11.43 13.10 -19.23
C THR A 57 12.47 12.64 -18.21
N SER A 58 13.53 13.44 -18.07
CA SER A 58 14.61 13.34 -17.08
C SER A 58 14.12 13.63 -15.66
N ASP A 59 12.91 13.20 -15.30
CA ASP A 59 12.38 13.38 -13.96
C ASP A 59 12.91 12.27 -13.04
N PRO A 60 13.24 12.59 -11.77
CA PRO A 60 13.71 11.60 -10.83
C PRO A 60 12.68 10.46 -10.72
N PRO A 61 13.14 9.19 -10.67
CA PRO A 61 12.24 8.02 -10.67
C PRO A 61 11.44 7.89 -9.36
N TYR A 62 11.50 8.87 -8.48
CA TYR A 62 10.88 8.88 -7.16
C TYR A 62 10.20 10.22 -6.89
N SER A 63 9.06 10.16 -6.21
CA SER A 63 8.35 11.31 -5.68
C SER A 63 9.17 12.05 -4.63
N PRO A 64 8.73 13.25 -4.21
CA PRO A 64 9.21 13.88 -2.99
C PRO A 64 9.05 12.97 -1.77
N LEU A 65 9.81 13.29 -0.72
CA LEU A 65 9.79 12.58 0.55
C LEU A 65 8.42 12.71 1.21
N THR A 66 7.78 11.58 1.46
CA THR A 66 6.44 11.55 2.06
C THR A 66 6.41 10.68 3.32
N THR A 67 5.39 10.89 4.14
CA THR A 67 5.20 10.15 5.39
C THR A 67 4.20 9.02 5.21
N VAL A 68 4.48 7.87 5.79
CA VAL A 68 3.52 6.77 5.88
C VAL A 68 2.45 7.09 6.92
N VAL A 69 1.18 7.05 6.51
CA VAL A 69 0.03 7.29 7.39
C VAL A 69 -0.54 5.98 7.92
N ALA A 70 -0.69 4.99 7.05
CA ALA A 70 -1.26 3.69 7.41
C ALA A 70 -0.62 2.57 6.60
N ILE A 71 -0.73 1.33 7.10
CA ILE A 71 -0.15 0.15 6.48
C ILE A 71 -1.19 -0.96 6.36
N THR A 72 -1.13 -1.69 5.24
CA THR A 72 -1.77 -2.98 5.05
C THR A 72 -0.68 -4.04 4.89
N ARG A 73 -1.04 -5.30 4.62
CA ARG A 73 -0.07 -6.38 4.44
C ARG A 73 0.95 -6.12 3.32
N ARG A 74 0.51 -5.51 2.21
CA ARG A 74 1.30 -5.36 0.97
C ARG A 74 1.40 -3.92 0.47
N ALA A 75 0.62 -3.01 1.03
CA ALA A 75 0.53 -1.64 0.56
C ALA A 75 0.54 -0.65 1.71
N VAL A 76 0.96 0.56 1.40
CA VAL A 76 1.17 1.63 2.36
C VAL A 76 0.41 2.86 1.86
N LEU A 77 -0.26 3.53 2.79
CA LEU A 77 -0.91 4.81 2.56
C LEU A 77 0.07 5.94 2.86
N THR A 78 0.17 6.89 1.94
CA THR A 78 1.07 8.05 2.06
C THR A 78 0.28 9.33 2.21
N GLU A 79 0.86 10.31 2.87
CA GLU A 79 0.25 11.61 3.15
C GLU A 79 -0.01 12.43 1.88
N GLU A 80 0.93 12.44 0.93
CA GLU A 80 0.83 13.25 -0.29
C GLU A 80 -0.35 12.91 -1.20
N ASN A 81 -0.67 11.61 -1.34
CA ASN A 81 -1.54 11.15 -2.42
C ASN A 81 -2.80 10.42 -1.95
N GLN A 82 -2.99 10.21 -0.64
CA GLN A 82 -4.10 9.43 -0.04
C GLN A 82 -4.45 8.13 -0.80
N LYS A 83 -3.46 7.54 -1.47
CA LYS A 83 -3.58 6.33 -2.29
C LYS A 83 -2.75 5.22 -1.66
N TRP A 84 -3.28 4.00 -1.75
CA TRP A 84 -2.56 2.79 -1.36
C TRP A 84 -1.50 2.44 -2.41
N ILE A 85 -0.25 2.41 -2.00
CA ILE A 85 0.90 2.15 -2.86
C ILE A 85 1.52 0.80 -2.44
N HIS A 86 1.70 -0.10 -3.40
CA HIS A 86 2.35 -1.38 -3.11
C HIS A 86 3.79 -1.18 -2.59
N ALA A 87 4.17 -1.94 -1.57
CA ALA A 87 5.43 -1.76 -0.85
C ALA A 87 6.68 -1.90 -1.72
N SER A 88 6.61 -2.66 -2.82
CA SER A 88 7.73 -2.78 -3.79
C SER A 88 8.07 -1.46 -4.50
N ARG A 89 7.15 -0.50 -4.52
CA ARG A 89 7.37 0.84 -5.08
C ARG A 89 7.94 1.82 -4.07
N LEU A 90 8.07 1.42 -2.81
CA LEU A 90 8.55 2.30 -1.75
C LEU A 90 10.02 2.04 -1.50
N LYS A 91 10.77 3.13 -1.33
CA LYS A 91 12.13 3.09 -0.84
C LYS A 91 12.20 3.87 0.45
N ARG A 92 12.75 3.26 1.52
CA ARG A 92 13.08 4.02 2.73
C ARG A 92 14.07 5.11 2.38
N CYS A 93 13.82 6.32 2.87
CA CYS A 93 14.84 7.34 2.80
C CYS A 93 16.01 6.88 3.70
N PRO A 94 17.24 6.76 3.19
CA PRO A 94 18.38 6.63 4.08
C PRO A 94 18.50 7.97 4.80
N ILE A 95 18.02 8.04 6.03
CA ILE A 95 18.39 9.11 6.94
C ILE A 95 19.89 8.88 7.19
N LYS A 96 20.73 9.49 6.36
CA LYS A 96 22.11 9.75 6.75
C LYS A 96 21.99 10.68 7.94
N GLN A 97 22.18 10.16 9.14
CA GLN A 97 22.46 10.98 10.30
C GLN A 97 23.63 11.90 9.91
N SER A 98 23.37 13.21 9.90
CA SER A 98 24.30 14.34 9.83
C SER A 98 25.48 14.28 8.84
N GLY A 99 25.40 15.16 7.84
CA GLY A 99 26.56 15.79 7.21
C GLY A 99 27.07 15.09 5.97
N TYR A 100 26.68 15.55 4.79
CA TYR A 100 27.54 15.73 3.61
C TYR A 100 26.69 16.36 2.50
N SER A 101 26.83 17.67 2.36
CA SER A 101 26.61 18.33 1.08
C SER A 101 27.58 17.71 0.06
N LYS A 102 27.10 17.43 -1.15
CA LYS A 102 27.89 17.72 -2.34
C LYS A 102 26.98 17.90 -3.53
N GLN A 103 27.15 19.08 -4.10
CA GLN A 103 26.44 19.68 -5.20
C GLN A 103 26.57 18.82 -6.47
N ARG A 104 25.57 18.99 -7.33
CA ARG A 104 25.57 18.63 -8.75
C ARG A 104 26.91 19.01 -9.39
N THR A 105 27.66 18.04 -9.89
CA THR A 105 28.71 18.28 -10.87
C THR A 105 28.07 18.19 -12.26
N PHE A 106 27.80 19.34 -12.88
CA PHE A 106 27.58 19.40 -14.33
C PHE A 106 28.95 19.19 -15.00
N ASN A 107 29.15 18.07 -15.68
CA ASN A 107 30.34 17.86 -16.51
C ASN A 107 30.21 18.72 -17.78
N LEU A 108 30.76 19.94 -17.75
CA LEU A 108 31.16 20.63 -18.97
C LEU A 108 32.57 20.15 -19.32
N ARG A 109 32.67 19.13 -20.18
CA ARG A 109 33.95 18.84 -20.86
C ARG A 109 34.10 19.87 -21.98
N LEU A 110 34.83 20.93 -21.68
CA LEU A 110 35.33 21.89 -22.65
C LEU A 110 36.47 21.22 -23.45
N ILE A 111 36.39 21.36 -24.77
CA ILE A 111 37.36 20.93 -25.77
C ILE A 111 38.59 21.84 -25.69
N GLN A 112 39.79 21.27 -25.54
CA GLN A 112 41.07 21.87 -25.98
C GLN A 112 41.96 20.69 -26.42
N ASN A 113 42.08 20.40 -27.72
CA ASN A 113 42.93 21.04 -28.75
C ASN A 113 44.44 20.99 -28.47
N GLU A 114 45.11 20.46 -29.50
CA GLU A 114 46.53 20.23 -29.74
C GLU A 114 47.46 21.40 -29.39
N GLN A 115 48.66 21.06 -28.92
CA GLN A 115 49.93 21.32 -29.63
C GLN A 115 51.08 20.51 -29.01
#